data_AF-A0A084ATE0-F1
#
_entry.id   AF-A0A084ATE0-F1
#
_cell.length_a   1.000
_cell.length_b   1.000
_cell.length_c   1.000
_cell.angle_alpha   90.00
_cell.angle_beta   90.00
_cell.angle_gamma   90.00
#
_symmetry.space_group_name_H-M   'P 1'
#
loop_
_entity.id
_entity.type
_entity.pdbx_description
1 polymer ?
#
loop_
_entity_poly.entity_id
_entity_poly.type
_entity_poly.pdbx_seq_one_letter_code
_entity_poly.pdbx_strand_id
1 'polypeptide(L)'
;MRSVSASVMALVAGCAMLANAQSCPSIHIFGARETTVGPGYGSAGRLVDMIRAANAGATSEAITYPACGGQSSCGGIQYGDSVRQGTAAVASAVNSFNQRCPNAQIVLVGYSQGGQIMDNALCGGPDSGAGISTSTPPISAAAINQIRAAIFLGSPRYQYGVASQVGTCRAGGFSARPSGYVCANAAKLRSYCDSQDPYCCNGNDANHHQQYVSIYGQQALTFVNSQLSSGGGGGGGGGGGGGNPSPTCAALWGQCGGQGWQGATCCSQGTCRASNQWYSQCVN
;
A
#
# COMPACT_ATOMS: atom_id res chain seq x y z
N MET A 1 62.79 -52.12 18.08
CA MET A 1 62.56 -51.02 17.12
C MET A 1 61.08 -51.04 16.76
N ARG A 2 60.29 -50.08 17.24
CA ARG A 2 58.86 -49.92 16.92
C ARG A 2 58.68 -48.49 16.45
N SER A 3 58.45 -48.30 15.16
CA SER A 3 58.20 -47.00 14.54
C SER A 3 56.75 -46.57 14.83
N VAL A 4 56.57 -45.36 15.33
CA VAL A 4 55.27 -44.71 15.48
C VAL A 4 55.16 -43.64 14.40
N SER A 5 54.26 -43.84 13.42
CA SER A 5 53.90 -42.80 12.45
C SER A 5 52.90 -41.84 13.08
N ALA A 6 53.25 -40.55 13.14
CA ALA A 6 52.36 -39.48 13.56
C ALA A 6 51.63 -38.91 12.33
N SER A 7 50.31 -39.04 12.29
CA SER A 7 49.45 -38.39 11.30
C SER A 7 49.14 -36.96 11.73
N VAL A 8 49.59 -35.98 10.95
CA VAL A 8 49.26 -34.56 11.13
C VAL A 8 47.87 -34.30 10.52
N MET A 9 46.90 -33.95 11.36
CA MET A 9 45.55 -33.56 10.95
C MET A 9 45.52 -32.03 10.80
N ALA A 10 45.47 -31.53 9.57
CA ALA A 10 45.36 -30.11 9.28
C ALA A 10 43.91 -29.64 9.51
N LEU A 11 43.70 -28.74 10.48
CA LEU A 11 42.44 -28.00 10.61
C LEU A 11 42.36 -26.94 9.52
N VAL A 12 41.43 -27.12 8.57
CA VAL A 12 41.01 -26.04 7.67
C VAL A 12 40.04 -25.14 8.45
N ALA A 13 40.50 -23.95 8.84
CA ALA A 13 39.66 -22.91 9.39
C ALA A 13 38.72 -22.38 8.31
N GLY A 14 37.44 -22.77 8.36
CA GLY A 14 36.40 -22.20 7.51
C GLY A 14 36.17 -20.74 7.86
N CYS A 15 36.51 -19.84 6.94
CA CYS A 15 36.08 -18.45 6.99
C CYS A 15 34.57 -18.44 6.72
N ALA A 16 33.77 -18.45 7.80
CA ALA A 16 32.33 -18.21 7.70
C ALA A 16 32.14 -16.78 7.20
N MET A 17 31.73 -16.66 5.93
CA MET A 17 31.17 -15.42 5.40
C MET A 17 29.99 -15.04 6.31
N LEU A 18 30.16 -14.00 7.13
CA LEU A 18 29.06 -13.31 7.77
C LEU A 18 28.25 -12.63 6.65
N ALA A 19 27.37 -13.41 6.01
CA ALA A 19 26.24 -12.81 5.34
C ALA A 19 25.48 -12.08 6.44
N ASN A 20 25.46 -10.74 6.40
CA ASN A 20 24.54 -9.95 7.19
C ASN A 20 23.14 -10.49 6.87
N ALA A 21 22.59 -11.32 7.74
CA ALA A 21 21.18 -11.65 7.74
C ALA A 21 20.48 -10.31 8.01
N GLN A 22 20.13 -9.60 6.95
CA GLN A 22 19.36 -8.36 7.03
C GLN A 22 18.10 -8.72 7.81
N SER A 23 18.00 -8.27 9.06
CA SER A 23 16.86 -8.58 9.91
C SER A 23 15.61 -8.08 9.21
N CYS A 24 14.62 -8.96 9.02
CA CYS A 24 13.39 -8.58 8.35
C CYS A 24 12.70 -7.43 9.07
N PRO A 25 12.24 -6.39 8.35
CA PRO A 25 11.52 -5.29 8.95
C PRO A 25 10.15 -5.78 9.44
N SER A 26 9.60 -5.16 10.49
CA SER A 26 8.22 -5.44 10.91
C SER A 26 7.21 -4.98 9.85
N ILE A 27 7.51 -3.87 9.17
CA ILE A 27 6.68 -3.27 8.11
C ILE A 27 7.53 -2.97 6.88
N HIS A 28 7.02 -3.33 5.71
CA HIS A 28 7.63 -3.00 4.42
C HIS A 28 6.61 -2.38 3.47
N ILE A 29 6.99 -1.26 2.84
CA ILE A 29 6.13 -0.53 1.91
C ILE A 29 6.64 -0.66 0.48
N PHE A 30 5.78 -1.13 -0.41
CA PHE A 30 6.00 -1.04 -1.86
C PHE A 30 5.35 0.23 -2.39
N GLY A 31 6.09 1.03 -3.14
CA GLY A 31 5.56 2.20 -3.83
C GLY A 31 5.65 2.08 -5.34
N ALA A 32 4.60 2.47 -6.07
CA ALA A 32 4.61 2.51 -7.53
C ALA A 32 4.22 3.90 -8.05
N ARG A 33 5.10 4.46 -8.88
CA ARG A 33 4.97 5.77 -9.52
C ARG A 33 3.92 5.80 -10.63
N GLU A 34 3.65 6.99 -11.10
CA GLU A 34 2.82 7.35 -12.24
C GLU A 34 3.60 7.30 -13.57
N THR A 35 2.86 7.34 -14.68
CA THR A 35 3.41 7.30 -16.04
C THR A 35 4.39 8.44 -16.30
N THR A 36 5.44 8.20 -17.09
CA THR A 36 6.52 9.10 -17.53
C THR A 36 7.54 9.51 -16.47
N VAL A 37 7.26 9.28 -15.19
CA VAL A 37 8.21 9.60 -14.12
C VAL A 37 9.39 8.62 -14.16
N GLY A 38 10.59 9.11 -13.88
CA GLY A 38 11.80 8.28 -13.82
C GLY A 38 11.76 7.24 -12.68
N PRO A 39 12.70 6.29 -12.64
CA PRO A 39 12.74 5.24 -11.61
C PRO A 39 12.66 5.82 -10.19
N GLY A 40 11.82 5.22 -9.34
CA GLY A 40 11.55 5.67 -7.98
C GLY A 40 10.06 5.63 -7.63
N TYR A 41 9.69 6.36 -6.59
CA TYR A 41 8.33 6.36 -6.05
C TYR A 41 7.36 7.31 -6.77
N GLY A 42 7.87 8.32 -7.48
CA GLY A 42 7.03 9.39 -8.04
C GLY A 42 6.16 10.04 -6.97
N SER A 43 4.92 10.39 -7.34
CA SER A 43 3.95 11.02 -6.45
C SER A 43 3.50 10.13 -5.28
N ALA A 44 3.70 8.81 -5.36
CA ALA A 44 3.49 7.92 -4.21
C ALA A 44 4.49 8.19 -3.06
N GLY A 45 5.67 8.76 -3.37
CA GLY A 45 6.79 8.89 -2.45
C GLY A 45 6.44 9.64 -1.16
N ARG A 46 5.69 10.74 -1.25
CA ARG A 46 5.29 11.51 -0.07
C ARG A 46 4.46 10.68 0.91
N LEU A 47 3.55 9.83 0.45
CA LEU A 47 2.78 8.96 1.34
C LEU A 47 3.64 7.80 1.89
N VAL A 48 4.56 7.26 1.08
CA VAL A 48 5.55 6.27 1.57
C VAL A 48 6.38 6.86 2.72
N ASP A 49 6.87 8.09 2.57
CA ASP A 49 7.64 8.79 3.61
C ASP A 49 6.81 9.05 4.87
N MET A 50 5.54 9.47 4.70
CA MET A 50 4.61 9.63 5.82
C MET A 50 4.41 8.33 6.62
N ILE A 51 4.24 7.19 5.93
CA ILE A 51 4.06 5.88 6.57
C ILE A 51 5.35 5.48 7.30
N ARG A 52 6.52 5.67 6.69
CA ARG A 52 7.81 5.36 7.32
C ARG A 52 8.07 6.23 8.55
N ALA A 53 7.76 7.52 8.47
CA ALA A 53 7.93 8.43 9.60
C ALA A 53 7.01 8.07 10.78
N ALA A 54 5.81 7.56 10.50
CA ALA A 54 4.87 7.13 11.54
C ALA A 54 5.17 5.75 12.13
N ASN A 55 6.03 4.95 11.49
CA ASN A 55 6.30 3.56 11.86
C ASN A 55 7.81 3.30 11.92
N ALA A 56 8.40 3.47 13.10
CA ALA A 56 9.84 3.30 13.31
C ALA A 56 10.33 1.91 12.86
N GLY A 57 11.43 1.87 12.10
CA GLY A 57 11.99 0.63 11.54
C GLY A 57 11.29 0.13 10.26
N ALA A 58 10.24 0.81 9.79
CA ALA A 58 9.65 0.49 8.49
C ALA A 58 10.62 0.79 7.34
N THR A 59 10.66 -0.11 6.38
CA THR A 59 11.48 0.01 5.16
C THR A 59 10.59 0.12 3.93
N SER A 60 11.13 0.56 2.80
CA SER A 60 10.36 0.64 1.57
C SER A 60 11.20 0.36 0.34
N GLU A 61 10.56 -0.10 -0.73
CA GLU A 61 11.15 -0.18 -2.06
C GLU A 61 10.17 0.27 -3.14
N ALA A 62 10.71 0.85 -4.21
CA ALA A 62 9.92 1.25 -5.37
C ALA A 62 9.78 0.06 -6.33
N ILE A 63 8.61 -0.08 -6.94
CA ILE A 63 8.39 -1.06 -8.00
C ILE A 63 9.16 -0.64 -9.25
N THR A 64 10.10 -1.49 -9.67
CA THR A 64 10.82 -1.34 -10.92
C THR A 64 9.96 -1.85 -12.07
N TYR A 65 9.44 -0.92 -12.87
CA TYR A 65 8.65 -1.20 -14.07
C TYR A 65 8.72 -0.01 -15.04
N PRO A 66 8.26 -0.14 -16.30
CA PRO A 66 8.45 0.91 -17.31
C PRO A 66 7.82 2.26 -16.95
N ALA A 67 6.64 2.27 -16.31
CA ALA A 67 5.83 3.47 -16.06
C ALA A 67 5.70 4.34 -17.31
N CYS A 68 5.27 3.75 -18.43
CA CYS A 68 5.27 4.42 -19.72
C CYS A 68 3.90 4.33 -20.41
N GLY A 69 3.68 5.23 -21.36
CA GLY A 69 2.47 5.30 -22.19
C GLY A 69 2.80 5.57 -23.66
N GLY A 70 3.96 5.11 -24.14
CA GLY A 70 4.47 5.31 -25.50
C GLY A 70 5.48 6.46 -25.66
N GLN A 71 5.75 7.22 -24.60
CA GLN A 71 6.71 8.32 -24.65
C GLN A 71 8.15 7.81 -24.74
N SER A 72 8.98 8.46 -25.55
CA SER A 72 10.41 8.12 -25.70
C SER A 72 11.21 8.26 -24.40
N SER A 73 10.84 9.22 -23.54
CA SER A 73 11.51 9.46 -22.23
C SER A 73 11.46 8.27 -21.27
N CYS A 74 10.50 7.35 -21.44
CA CYS A 74 10.35 6.14 -20.65
C CYS A 74 10.55 4.86 -21.48
N GLY A 75 11.20 4.96 -22.64
CA GLY A 75 11.56 3.82 -23.49
C GLY A 75 10.52 3.44 -24.55
N GLY A 76 9.49 4.26 -24.77
CA GLY A 76 8.50 4.04 -25.84
C GLY A 76 7.54 2.87 -25.60
N ILE A 77 7.55 2.29 -24.41
CA ILE A 77 6.68 1.16 -24.06
C ILE A 77 5.22 1.63 -24.01
N GLN A 78 4.35 0.94 -24.75
CA GLN A 78 2.92 1.25 -24.82
C GLN A 78 2.26 1.10 -23.44
N TYR A 79 1.21 1.89 -23.18
CA TYR A 79 0.58 1.96 -21.85
C TYR A 79 0.14 0.58 -21.34
N GLY A 80 -0.58 -0.19 -22.17
CA GLY A 80 -1.03 -1.54 -21.83
C GLY A 80 0.11 -2.50 -21.50
N ASP A 81 1.22 -2.42 -22.24
CA ASP A 81 2.39 -3.24 -22.01
C ASP A 81 3.13 -2.83 -20.72
N SER A 82 3.20 -1.53 -20.44
CA SER A 82 3.74 -1.01 -19.19
C SER A 82 2.92 -1.48 -17.99
N VAL A 83 1.58 -1.47 -18.09
CA VAL A 83 0.69 -1.98 -17.05
C VAL A 83 0.85 -3.50 -16.87
N ARG A 84 0.91 -4.27 -17.95
CA ARG A 84 1.10 -5.73 -17.88
C ARG A 84 2.43 -6.09 -17.22
N GLN A 85 3.52 -5.45 -17.64
CA GLN A 85 4.85 -5.63 -17.06
C GLN A 85 4.89 -5.16 -15.60
N GLY A 86 4.28 -4.02 -15.28
CA GLY A 86 4.20 -3.51 -13.91
C GLY A 86 3.39 -4.40 -12.98
N THR A 87 2.30 -4.99 -13.46
CA THR A 87 1.50 -5.95 -12.69
C THR A 87 2.35 -7.19 -12.32
N ALA A 88 3.12 -7.71 -13.28
CA ALA A 88 4.05 -8.80 -13.04
C ALA A 88 5.20 -8.38 -12.09
N ALA A 89 5.70 -7.15 -12.21
CA ALA A 89 6.74 -6.62 -11.34
C ALA A 89 6.27 -6.48 -9.88
N VAL A 90 5.05 -5.99 -9.65
CA VAL A 90 4.44 -5.96 -8.30
C VAL A 90 4.37 -7.37 -7.73
N ALA A 91 3.82 -8.33 -8.49
CA ALA A 91 3.69 -9.71 -8.04
C ALA A 91 5.06 -10.32 -7.69
N SER A 92 6.06 -10.14 -8.55
CA SER A 92 7.42 -10.64 -8.29
C SER A 92 8.02 -10.01 -7.04
N ALA A 93 7.99 -8.68 -6.92
CA ALA A 93 8.62 -7.98 -5.80
C ALA A 93 7.97 -8.37 -4.45
N VAL A 94 6.64 -8.35 -4.40
CA VAL A 94 5.87 -8.68 -3.19
C VAL A 94 6.03 -10.15 -2.81
N ASN A 95 5.98 -11.08 -3.76
CA ASN A 95 6.17 -12.51 -3.47
C ASN A 95 7.60 -12.80 -3.01
N SER A 96 8.61 -12.26 -3.69
CA SER A 96 10.02 -12.45 -3.33
C SER A 96 10.36 -11.81 -1.97
N PHE A 97 9.76 -10.68 -1.63
CA PHE A 97 9.89 -10.11 -0.30
C PHE A 97 9.22 -10.97 0.76
N ASN A 98 7.99 -11.43 0.54
CA ASN A 98 7.29 -12.28 1.50
C ASN A 98 8.01 -13.62 1.73
N GLN A 99 8.64 -14.21 0.71
CA GLN A 99 9.47 -15.41 0.88
C GLN A 99 10.68 -15.16 1.79
N ARG A 100 11.33 -13.99 1.68
CA ARG A 100 12.46 -13.60 2.53
C ARG A 100 12.01 -13.19 3.94
N CYS A 101 10.86 -12.53 4.04
CA CYS A 101 10.32 -11.94 5.25
C CYS A 101 8.84 -12.30 5.45
N PRO A 102 8.55 -13.58 5.78
CA PRO A 102 7.18 -14.11 5.78
C PRO A 102 6.27 -13.51 6.86
N ASN A 103 6.86 -12.89 7.89
CA ASN A 103 6.15 -12.29 9.02
C ASN A 103 6.03 -10.76 8.91
N ALA A 104 6.71 -10.14 7.93
CA ALA A 104 6.65 -8.69 7.75
C ALA A 104 5.27 -8.28 7.24
N GLN A 105 4.69 -7.24 7.83
CA GLN A 105 3.47 -6.62 7.34
C GLN A 105 3.78 -5.80 6.08
N ILE A 106 2.94 -5.93 5.06
CA ILE A 106 3.15 -5.29 3.75
C ILE A 106 2.12 -4.18 3.56
N VAL A 107 2.58 -3.03 3.05
CA VAL A 107 1.74 -1.93 2.58
C VAL A 107 2.02 -1.67 1.10
N LEU A 108 0.97 -1.49 0.30
CA LEU A 108 1.08 -1.10 -1.11
C LEU A 108 0.62 0.35 -1.28
N VAL A 109 1.41 1.18 -1.97
CA VAL A 109 1.06 2.55 -2.32
C VAL A 109 1.28 2.79 -3.81
N GLY A 110 0.21 2.95 -4.58
CA GLY A 110 0.28 3.14 -6.01
C GLY A 110 -0.35 4.46 -6.46
N TYR A 111 0.35 5.20 -7.32
CA TYR A 111 -0.14 6.46 -7.88
C TYR A 111 -0.41 6.34 -9.38
N SER A 112 -1.58 6.74 -9.87
CA SER A 112 -1.96 6.68 -11.28
C SER A 112 -1.79 5.26 -11.89
N GLN A 113 -0.96 5.08 -12.92
CA GLN A 113 -0.58 3.78 -13.47
C GLN A 113 -0.01 2.83 -12.38
N GLY A 114 0.71 3.36 -11.39
CA GLY A 114 1.18 2.61 -10.22
C GLY A 114 0.03 2.06 -9.36
N GLY A 115 -1.06 2.80 -9.25
CA GLY A 115 -2.31 2.34 -8.63
C GLY A 115 -2.95 1.21 -9.44
N GLN A 116 -2.99 1.34 -10.77
CA GLN A 116 -3.54 0.32 -11.66
C GLN A 116 -2.77 -1.01 -11.60
N ILE A 117 -1.44 -0.99 -11.60
CA ILE A 117 -0.64 -2.22 -11.54
C ILE A 117 -0.77 -2.94 -10.19
N MET A 118 -0.88 -2.19 -9.09
CA MET A 118 -1.10 -2.77 -7.76
C MET A 118 -2.52 -3.27 -7.59
N ASP A 119 -3.52 -2.60 -8.17
CA ASP A 119 -4.92 -3.07 -8.24
C ASP A 119 -4.99 -4.41 -8.98
N ASN A 120 -4.40 -4.50 -10.17
CA ASN A 120 -4.35 -5.75 -10.92
C ASN A 120 -3.61 -6.85 -10.15
N ALA A 121 -2.52 -6.53 -9.45
CA ALA A 121 -1.75 -7.52 -8.71
C ALA A 121 -2.45 -8.04 -7.44
N LEU A 122 -3.20 -7.18 -6.74
CA LEU A 122 -3.91 -7.52 -5.49
C LEU A 122 -5.31 -8.08 -5.72
N CYS A 123 -6.00 -7.60 -6.74
CA CYS A 123 -7.39 -7.91 -7.03
C CYS A 123 -7.55 -8.80 -8.26
N GLY A 124 -6.53 -8.97 -9.11
CA GLY A 124 -6.61 -9.74 -10.35
C GLY A 124 -7.21 -8.95 -11.51
N GLY A 125 -7.52 -9.59 -12.64
CA GLY A 125 -8.20 -8.98 -13.79
C GLY A 125 -9.73 -8.92 -13.67
N PRO A 126 -10.45 -8.60 -14.77
CA PRO A 126 -9.91 -8.32 -16.11
C PRO A 126 -9.44 -6.87 -16.26
N ASP A 127 -8.35 -6.67 -16.99
CA ASP A 127 -7.86 -5.38 -17.49
C ASP A 127 -7.52 -5.53 -18.98
N SER A 128 -8.50 -5.29 -19.84
CA SER A 128 -8.38 -5.50 -21.29
C SER A 128 -7.35 -4.57 -21.93
N GLY A 129 -7.22 -3.34 -21.44
CA GLY A 129 -6.23 -2.37 -21.92
C GLY A 129 -4.79 -2.85 -21.70
N ALA A 130 -4.57 -3.70 -20.69
CA ALA A 130 -3.29 -4.35 -20.43
C ALA A 130 -3.18 -5.78 -21.01
N GLY A 131 -4.24 -6.33 -21.59
CA GLY A 131 -4.30 -7.72 -22.04
C GLY A 131 -4.32 -8.74 -20.88
N ILE A 132 -4.83 -8.36 -19.71
CA ILE A 132 -4.96 -9.23 -18.54
C ILE A 132 -6.40 -9.76 -18.46
N SER A 133 -6.59 -11.05 -18.68
CA SER A 133 -7.92 -11.69 -18.68
C SER A 133 -8.24 -12.44 -17.38
N THR A 134 -7.23 -12.92 -16.65
CA THR A 134 -7.42 -13.75 -15.46
C THR A 134 -7.85 -12.94 -14.26
N SER A 135 -8.95 -13.32 -13.59
CA SER A 135 -9.41 -12.69 -12.35
C SER A 135 -8.61 -13.11 -11.11
N THR A 136 -7.76 -14.13 -11.20
CA THR A 136 -6.88 -14.56 -10.10
C THR A 136 -5.74 -13.54 -9.89
N PRO A 137 -5.55 -13.02 -8.67
CA PRO A 137 -4.41 -12.18 -8.35
C PRO A 137 -3.07 -12.92 -8.56
N PRO A 138 -2.06 -12.33 -9.21
CA PRO A 138 -0.73 -12.93 -9.37
C PRO A 138 0.14 -12.87 -8.10
N ILE A 139 -0.24 -12.08 -7.09
CA ILE A 139 0.38 -12.16 -5.76
C ILE A 139 -0.07 -13.46 -5.08
N SER A 140 0.86 -14.19 -4.48
CA SER A 140 0.58 -15.43 -3.76
C SER A 140 -0.33 -15.21 -2.55
N ALA A 141 -1.11 -16.22 -2.18
CA ALA A 141 -1.98 -16.15 -1.01
C ALA A 141 -1.21 -15.82 0.30
N ALA A 142 0.01 -16.37 0.46
CA ALA A 142 0.88 -16.09 1.59
C ALA A 142 1.25 -14.60 1.69
N ALA A 143 1.62 -14.00 0.55
CA ALA A 143 1.94 -12.58 0.50
C ALA A 143 0.69 -11.70 0.65
N ILE A 144 -0.45 -12.06 0.04
CA ILE A 144 -1.75 -11.38 0.24
C ILE A 144 -2.13 -11.36 1.72
N ASN A 145 -1.88 -12.44 2.47
CA ASN A 145 -2.15 -12.49 3.90
C ASN A 145 -1.30 -11.50 4.71
N GLN A 146 -0.11 -11.17 4.23
CA GLN A 146 0.74 -10.15 4.85
C GLN A 146 0.46 -8.72 4.38
N ILE A 147 -0.22 -8.53 3.25
CA ILE A 147 -0.71 -7.20 2.85
C ILE A 147 -1.79 -6.75 3.84
N ARG A 148 -1.48 -5.70 4.60
CA ARG A 148 -2.40 -5.10 5.59
C ARG A 148 -3.17 -3.94 5.01
N ALA A 149 -2.51 -3.13 4.18
CA ALA A 149 -3.13 -1.99 3.54
C ALA A 149 -2.66 -1.80 2.10
N ALA A 150 -3.56 -1.37 1.24
CA ALA A 150 -3.29 -0.92 -0.11
C ALA A 150 -3.94 0.44 -0.33
N ILE A 151 -3.16 1.40 -0.83
CA ILE A 151 -3.59 2.77 -1.13
C ILE A 151 -3.37 3.03 -2.61
N PHE A 152 -4.45 3.27 -3.35
CA PHE A 152 -4.39 3.66 -4.76
C PHE A 152 -4.87 5.09 -4.92
N LEU A 153 -4.03 5.95 -5.50
CA LEU A 153 -4.28 7.38 -5.66
C LEU A 153 -4.42 7.67 -7.15
N GLY A 154 -5.61 8.07 -7.60
CA GLY A 154 -5.85 8.33 -9.01
C GLY A 154 -5.77 7.10 -9.90
N SER A 155 -6.08 5.90 -9.41
CA SER A 155 -5.98 4.69 -10.24
C SER A 155 -6.99 4.73 -11.41
N PRO A 156 -6.57 4.55 -12.67
CA PRO A 156 -7.49 4.41 -13.81
C PRO A 156 -8.48 3.24 -13.71
N ARG A 157 -8.25 2.31 -12.77
CA ARG A 157 -9.15 1.18 -12.45
C ARG A 157 -10.34 1.58 -11.59
N TYR A 158 -10.39 2.81 -11.08
CA TYR A 158 -11.50 3.30 -10.26
C TYR A 158 -12.85 3.17 -10.99
N GLN A 159 -13.86 2.71 -10.26
CA GLN A 159 -15.22 2.49 -10.77
C GLN A 159 -16.23 2.68 -9.64
N TYR A 160 -16.90 3.83 -9.59
CA TYR A 160 -17.83 4.16 -8.51
C TYR A 160 -18.82 3.02 -8.20
N GLY A 161 -19.02 2.75 -6.91
CA GLY A 161 -20.03 1.82 -6.41
C GLY A 161 -19.52 0.73 -5.47
N VAL A 162 -18.25 0.78 -5.02
CA VAL A 162 -17.71 -0.19 -4.06
C VAL A 162 -17.12 0.47 -2.82
N ALA A 163 -17.21 -0.23 -1.68
CA ALA A 163 -16.91 0.33 -0.35
C ALA A 163 -15.45 0.76 -0.12
N SER A 164 -14.50 0.27 -0.92
CA SER A 164 -13.09 0.63 -0.85
C SER A 164 -12.78 2.02 -1.45
N GLN A 165 -13.76 2.66 -2.09
CA GLN A 165 -13.56 3.93 -2.79
C GLN A 165 -13.77 5.14 -1.90
N VAL A 166 -12.96 6.16 -2.12
CA VAL A 166 -12.98 7.43 -1.39
C VAL A 166 -12.84 8.57 -2.39
N GLY A 167 -13.58 9.66 -2.15
CA GLY A 167 -13.53 10.87 -2.96
C GLY A 167 -14.85 11.18 -3.64
N THR A 168 -14.79 12.20 -4.50
CA THR A 168 -15.96 12.81 -5.13
C THR A 168 -16.35 12.18 -6.46
N CYS A 169 -15.51 11.33 -7.05
CA CYS A 169 -15.84 10.68 -8.32
C CYS A 169 -17.08 9.78 -8.17
N ARG A 170 -18.06 9.98 -9.07
CA ARG A 170 -19.28 9.16 -9.21
C ARG A 170 -19.37 8.48 -10.59
N ALA A 171 -18.24 8.38 -11.27
CA ALA A 171 -18.07 7.73 -12.57
C ALA A 171 -16.97 6.64 -12.49
N GLY A 172 -16.19 6.46 -13.56
CA GLY A 172 -15.03 5.55 -13.59
C GLY A 172 -13.93 6.08 -14.49
N GLY A 173 -12.74 5.50 -14.36
CA GLY A 173 -11.57 5.87 -15.15
C GLY A 173 -11.57 5.25 -16.54
N PHE A 174 -10.59 5.62 -17.37
CA PHE A 174 -10.49 5.09 -18.74
C PHE A 174 -10.21 3.57 -18.80
N SER A 175 -9.72 2.99 -17.70
CA SER A 175 -9.55 1.54 -17.54
C SER A 175 -10.41 1.05 -16.37
N ALA A 176 -11.61 1.57 -16.16
CA ALA A 176 -12.44 1.22 -15.01
C ALA A 176 -12.63 -0.30 -14.83
N ARG A 177 -12.73 -0.73 -13.58
CA ARG A 177 -13.22 -2.09 -13.24
C ARG A 177 -14.62 -2.30 -13.83
N PRO A 178 -15.02 -3.54 -14.18
CA PRO A 178 -16.41 -3.83 -14.50
C PRO A 178 -17.33 -3.41 -13.34
N SER A 179 -18.50 -2.86 -13.66
CA SER A 179 -19.49 -2.49 -12.64
C SER A 179 -19.88 -3.72 -11.80
N GLY A 180 -19.93 -3.56 -10.48
CA GLY A 180 -20.19 -4.65 -9.55
C GLY A 180 -19.01 -5.62 -9.32
N TYR A 181 -17.85 -5.41 -9.94
CA TYR A 181 -16.67 -6.21 -9.64
C TYR A 181 -16.24 -6.01 -8.19
N VAL A 182 -16.10 -7.11 -7.44
CA VAL A 182 -15.67 -7.10 -6.04
C VAL A 182 -14.26 -7.68 -5.94
N CYS A 183 -13.31 -6.85 -5.52
CA CYS A 183 -12.00 -7.33 -5.13
C CYS A 183 -12.11 -8.14 -3.84
N ALA A 184 -11.65 -9.40 -3.85
CA ALA A 184 -11.66 -10.25 -2.65
C ALA A 184 -10.90 -9.62 -1.46
N ASN A 185 -9.95 -8.74 -1.75
CA ASN A 185 -9.12 -8.03 -0.77
C ASN A 185 -9.61 -6.58 -0.50
N ALA A 186 -10.85 -6.22 -0.87
CA ALA A 186 -11.35 -4.85 -0.79
C ALA A 186 -11.30 -4.24 0.62
N ALA A 187 -11.40 -5.04 1.68
CA ALA A 187 -11.31 -4.57 3.07
C ALA A 187 -9.93 -3.96 3.42
N LYS A 188 -8.88 -4.35 2.70
CA LYS A 188 -7.50 -3.85 2.85
C LYS A 188 -7.24 -2.62 1.98
N LEU A 189 -8.20 -2.21 1.14
CA LEU A 189 -7.98 -1.24 0.07
C LEU A 189 -8.68 0.08 0.35
N ARG A 190 -7.97 1.18 0.09
CA ARG A 190 -8.56 2.49 -0.21
C ARG A 190 -8.09 3.00 -1.57
N SER A 191 -9.05 3.27 -2.45
CA SER A 191 -8.82 3.85 -3.77
C SER A 191 -9.42 5.25 -3.83
N TYR A 192 -8.58 6.27 -4.02
CA TYR A 192 -8.95 7.68 -3.98
C TYR A 192 -9.08 8.22 -5.39
N CYS A 193 -10.23 8.83 -5.70
CA CYS A 193 -10.47 9.49 -6.97
C CYS A 193 -11.55 10.58 -6.85
N ASP A 194 -11.32 11.71 -7.51
CA ASP A 194 -12.22 12.85 -7.51
C ASP A 194 -12.82 13.14 -8.88
N SER A 195 -13.97 13.83 -8.87
CA SER A 195 -14.75 14.12 -10.09
C SER A 195 -14.02 14.97 -11.13
N GLN A 196 -13.03 15.75 -10.71
CA GLN A 196 -12.21 16.63 -11.54
C GLN A 196 -11.18 15.84 -12.36
N ASP A 197 -10.84 14.63 -11.94
CA ASP A 197 -9.76 13.84 -12.51
C ASP A 197 -10.13 13.25 -13.88
N PRO A 198 -9.34 13.48 -14.94
CA PRO A 198 -9.64 12.98 -16.29
C PRO A 198 -9.22 11.52 -16.52
N TYR A 199 -8.52 10.88 -15.58
CA TYR A 199 -7.93 9.55 -15.76
C TYR A 199 -8.61 8.47 -14.91
N CYS A 200 -8.82 8.74 -13.61
CA CYS A 200 -9.54 7.83 -12.72
C CYS A 200 -11.05 8.12 -12.67
N CYS A 201 -11.46 9.29 -13.17
CA CYS A 201 -12.84 9.67 -13.37
C CYS A 201 -13.02 10.13 -14.82
N ASN A 202 -14.05 10.93 -15.08
CA ASN A 202 -14.36 11.52 -16.37
C ASN A 202 -14.31 13.07 -16.33
N GLY A 203 -13.47 13.61 -15.45
CA GLY A 203 -13.24 15.05 -15.33
C GLY A 203 -12.32 15.59 -16.43
N ASN A 204 -11.78 16.79 -16.20
CA ASN A 204 -10.96 17.51 -17.18
C ASN A 204 -9.77 18.28 -16.57
N ASP A 205 -9.48 18.09 -15.28
CA ASP A 205 -8.37 18.74 -14.59
C ASP A 205 -7.24 17.75 -14.30
N ALA A 206 -6.25 17.72 -15.20
CA ALA A 206 -5.06 16.87 -15.03
C ALA A 206 -4.17 17.31 -13.85
N ASN A 207 -4.28 18.55 -13.37
CA ASN A 207 -3.53 18.99 -12.18
C ASN A 207 -4.12 18.36 -10.92
N HIS A 208 -5.45 18.22 -10.84
CA HIS A 208 -6.13 17.55 -9.72
C HIS A 208 -5.60 16.12 -9.53
N HIS A 209 -5.32 15.41 -10.64
CA HIS A 209 -4.75 14.07 -10.62
C HIS A 209 -3.42 13.98 -9.84
N GLN A 210 -2.66 15.08 -9.73
CA GLN A 210 -1.35 15.12 -9.05
C GLN A 210 -1.43 15.53 -7.57
N GLN A 211 -2.63 15.79 -7.05
CA GLN A 211 -2.81 16.40 -5.71
C GLN A 211 -3.25 15.41 -4.63
N TYR A 212 -3.46 14.13 -4.94
CA TYR A 212 -4.12 13.20 -4.03
C TYR A 212 -3.38 12.98 -2.71
N VAL A 213 -2.04 13.02 -2.66
CA VAL A 213 -1.35 12.95 -1.36
C VAL A 213 -1.58 14.23 -0.54
N SER A 214 -1.67 15.39 -1.18
CA SER A 214 -1.98 16.64 -0.48
C SER A 214 -3.41 16.65 0.07
N ILE A 215 -4.36 16.08 -0.67
CA ILE A 215 -5.79 16.06 -0.31
C ILE A 215 -6.08 14.95 0.71
N TYR A 216 -5.60 13.73 0.44
CA TYR A 216 -5.97 12.51 1.16
C TYR A 216 -4.83 11.85 1.94
N GLY A 217 -3.60 12.38 1.90
CA GLY A 217 -2.43 11.71 2.50
C GLY A 217 -2.62 11.38 3.98
N GLN A 218 -3.20 12.28 4.77
CA GLN A 218 -3.46 12.04 6.19
C GLN A 218 -4.56 10.99 6.41
N GLN A 219 -5.61 10.99 5.59
CA GLN A 219 -6.67 9.99 5.64
C GLN A 219 -6.12 8.60 5.27
N ALA A 220 -5.29 8.54 4.22
CA ALA A 220 -4.61 7.32 3.80
C ALA A 220 -3.67 6.78 4.88
N LEU A 221 -2.85 7.64 5.50
CA LEU A 221 -1.98 7.27 6.61
C LEU A 221 -2.78 6.72 7.80
N THR A 222 -3.90 7.36 8.14
CA THR A 222 -4.78 6.91 9.23
C THR A 222 -5.33 5.51 8.95
N PHE A 223 -5.80 5.26 7.72
CA PHE A 223 -6.24 3.93 7.31
C PHE A 223 -5.10 2.91 7.40
N VAL A 224 -3.92 3.21 6.86
CA VAL A 224 -2.76 2.31 6.92
C VAL A 224 -2.42 1.94 8.37
N ASN A 225 -2.30 2.92 9.27
CA ASN A 225 -1.95 2.67 10.67
C ASN A 225 -3.02 1.85 11.39
N SER A 226 -4.32 2.06 11.09
CA SER A 226 -5.39 1.22 11.64
C SER A 226 -5.25 -0.25 11.23
N GLN A 227 -4.89 -0.52 9.96
CA GLN A 227 -4.69 -1.88 9.46
C GLN A 227 -3.41 -2.54 9.99
N LEU A 228 -2.37 -1.76 10.23
CA LEU A 228 -1.12 -2.26 10.83
C LEU A 228 -1.33 -2.63 12.30
N SER A 229 -2.10 -1.83 13.05
CA SER A 229 -2.41 -2.09 14.47
C SER A 229 -3.31 -3.31 14.70
N SER A 230 -4.24 -3.60 13.78
CA SER A 230 -5.14 -4.76 13.89
C SER A 230 -4.44 -6.10 13.62
N GLY A 231 -3.27 -6.08 12.97
CA GLY A 231 -2.46 -7.25 12.67
C GLY A 231 -1.42 -7.64 13.74
N GLY A 232 -1.25 -6.83 14.79
CA GLY A 232 -0.24 -7.05 15.85
C GLY A 232 -0.66 -8.01 16.97
N GLY A 233 -1.89 -8.49 16.97
CA GLY A 233 -2.43 -9.42 17.98
C GLY A 233 -2.15 -10.88 17.67
N GLY A 234 -0.88 -11.29 17.72
CA GLY A 234 -0.45 -12.66 17.42
C GLY A 234 0.42 -13.25 18.53
N GLY A 235 -0.09 -13.34 19.76
CA GLY A 235 0.54 -14.11 20.83
C GLY A 235 0.08 -13.73 22.23
N GLY A 236 -0.71 -14.59 22.88
CA GLY A 236 -1.03 -14.50 24.31
C GLY A 236 -2.52 -14.70 24.58
N GLY A 237 -2.87 -15.86 25.12
CA GLY A 237 -4.25 -16.34 25.26
C GLY A 237 -5.06 -15.70 26.39
N GLY A 238 -6.38 -15.89 26.26
CA GLY A 238 -7.27 -16.16 27.39
C GLY A 238 -8.14 -15.03 27.88
N GLY A 239 -9.46 -15.21 27.74
CA GLY A 239 -10.42 -14.79 28.76
C GLY A 239 -11.36 -13.63 28.42
N GLY A 240 -12.53 -14.00 27.91
CA GLY A 240 -13.87 -13.47 28.18
C GLY A 240 -14.09 -12.02 28.66
N GLY A 241 -15.07 -11.35 28.03
CA GLY A 241 -15.81 -10.27 28.65
C GLY A 241 -16.37 -9.27 27.64
N GLY A 242 -17.62 -9.46 27.22
CA GLY A 242 -18.35 -8.46 26.45
C GLY A 242 -18.57 -7.19 27.27
N GLY A 243 -18.24 -6.05 26.68
CA GLY A 243 -18.51 -4.72 27.24
C GLY A 243 -18.29 -3.67 26.16
N ASN A 244 -19.37 -2.97 25.78
CA ASN A 244 -19.31 -1.80 24.90
C ASN A 244 -18.29 -0.78 25.42
N PRO A 245 -17.27 -0.36 24.65
CA PRO A 245 -16.42 0.73 25.09
C PRO A 245 -17.16 2.06 24.89
N SER A 246 -17.50 2.74 25.98
CA SER A 246 -17.62 4.20 25.96
C SER A 246 -16.30 4.78 25.47
N PRO A 247 -16.28 5.74 24.53
CA PRO A 247 -15.01 6.21 24.00
C PRO A 247 -14.35 7.12 25.03
N THR A 248 -13.20 6.66 25.53
CA THR A 248 -12.19 7.53 26.16
C THR A 248 -11.81 8.67 25.20
N CYS A 249 -11.43 9.84 25.73
CA CYS A 249 -11.13 11.01 24.90
C CYS A 249 -10.03 10.72 23.86
N ALA A 250 -10.15 11.33 22.67
CA ALA A 250 -9.19 11.20 21.59
C ALA A 250 -7.82 11.76 22.01
N ALA A 251 -6.74 11.08 21.65
CA ALA A 251 -5.38 11.58 21.83
C ALA A 251 -5.16 12.91 21.09
N LEU A 252 -4.09 13.65 21.44
CA LEU A 252 -3.65 14.80 20.64
C LEU A 252 -3.49 14.37 19.18
N TRP A 253 -4.01 15.17 18.25
CA TRP A 253 -4.13 14.90 16.80
C TRP A 253 -5.13 13.81 16.40
N GLY A 254 -5.86 13.22 17.35
CA GLY A 254 -6.96 12.29 17.08
C GLY A 254 -8.25 13.00 16.64
N GLN A 255 -9.11 12.30 15.90
CA GLN A 255 -10.44 12.82 15.54
C GLN A 255 -11.32 12.86 16.79
N CYS A 256 -11.91 14.02 17.03
CA CYS A 256 -12.76 14.29 18.19
C CYS A 256 -14.17 14.79 17.79
N GLY A 257 -14.52 14.71 16.51
CA GLY A 257 -15.81 15.19 16.01
C GLY A 257 -15.91 15.21 14.49
N GLY A 258 -17.05 15.68 14.00
CA GLY A 258 -17.44 15.69 12.59
C GLY A 258 -18.78 15.01 12.36
N GLN A 259 -19.54 15.46 11.36
CA GLN A 259 -20.83 14.87 11.03
C GLN A 259 -20.66 13.37 10.70
N GLY A 260 -21.44 12.52 11.38
CA GLY A 260 -21.36 11.05 11.26
C GLY A 260 -20.27 10.38 12.11
N TRP A 261 -19.47 11.13 12.87
CA TRP A 261 -18.49 10.57 13.81
C TRP A 261 -19.18 9.95 15.03
N GLN A 262 -18.88 8.68 15.32
CA GLN A 262 -19.43 7.93 16.48
C GLN A 262 -18.37 7.67 17.57
N GLY A 263 -17.16 8.21 17.42
CA GLY A 263 -16.06 8.01 18.35
C GLY A 263 -16.01 9.07 19.45
N ALA A 264 -14.82 9.27 20.01
CA ALA A 264 -14.60 10.24 21.08
C ALA A 264 -14.99 11.65 20.66
N THR A 265 -15.67 12.38 21.55
CA THR A 265 -16.08 13.78 21.36
C THR A 265 -15.28 14.77 22.20
N CYS A 266 -14.27 14.26 22.92
CA CYS A 266 -13.37 15.03 23.78
C CYS A 266 -11.91 14.72 23.46
N CYS A 267 -11.00 15.59 23.90
CA CYS A 267 -9.56 15.45 23.73
C CYS A 267 -8.88 15.14 25.07
N SER A 268 -8.05 14.10 25.11
CA SER A 268 -7.25 13.79 26.29
C SER A 268 -6.11 14.80 26.48
N GLN A 269 -5.71 15.47 25.38
CA GLN A 269 -4.80 16.61 25.36
C GLN A 269 -5.21 17.57 24.24
N GLY A 270 -5.09 18.87 24.50
CA GLY A 270 -5.47 19.93 23.55
C GLY A 270 -6.97 20.20 23.49
N THR A 271 -7.40 20.91 22.46
CA THR A 271 -8.80 21.29 22.21
C THR A 271 -9.31 20.68 20.92
N CYS A 272 -10.55 20.17 20.93
CA CYS A 272 -11.19 19.68 19.73
C CYS A 272 -11.55 20.84 18.81
N ARG A 273 -10.86 20.96 17.67
CA ARG A 273 -11.13 22.00 16.66
C ARG A 273 -11.70 21.41 15.38
N ALA A 274 -12.82 21.96 14.92
CA ALA A 274 -13.39 21.62 13.64
C ALA A 274 -12.46 22.08 12.50
N SER A 275 -12.09 21.15 11.62
CA SER A 275 -11.39 21.44 10.37
C SER A 275 -12.38 21.65 9.22
N ASN A 276 -13.43 20.83 9.19
CA ASN A 276 -14.57 20.98 8.29
C ASN A 276 -15.81 20.30 8.91
N GLN A 277 -16.96 20.35 8.23
CA GLN A 277 -18.22 19.80 8.73
C GLN A 277 -18.17 18.30 9.08
N TRP A 278 -17.27 17.53 8.45
CA TRP A 278 -17.13 16.08 8.63
C TRP A 278 -15.98 15.69 9.55
N TYR A 279 -15.14 16.64 9.99
CA TYR A 279 -13.90 16.33 10.70
C TYR A 279 -13.51 17.41 11.71
N SER A 280 -13.33 16.99 12.97
CA SER A 280 -12.74 17.78 14.05
C SER A 280 -11.58 17.02 14.66
N GLN A 281 -10.50 17.71 15.04
CA GLN A 281 -9.27 17.10 15.53
C GLN A 281 -8.82 17.73 16.85
N CYS A 282 -8.24 16.92 17.73
CA CYS A 282 -7.54 17.42 18.91
C CYS A 282 -6.26 18.12 18.49
N VAL A 283 -6.12 19.40 18.81
CA VAL A 283 -4.92 20.18 18.51
C VAL A 283 -4.48 20.94 19.76
N ASN A 284 -3.21 21.31 19.85
CA ASN A 284 -2.70 22.10 20.98
C ASN A 284 -3.36 23.49 21.08
#